data_AF-A0A813L7M8-F1
#
_entry.id   AF-A0A813L7M8-F1
#
_cell.length_a   1.000
_cell.length_b   1.000
_cell.length_c   1.000
_cell.angle_alpha   90.00
_cell.angle_beta   90.00
_cell.angle_gamma   90.00
#
_symmetry.space_group_name_H-M   'P 1'
#
loop_
_entity.id
_entity.type
_entity.pdbx_description
1 polymer ?
#
loop_
_entity_poly.entity_id
_entity_poly.type
_entity_poly.pdbx_seq_one_letter_code
_entity_poly.pdbx_strand_id
1 'polypeptide(L)'
;DRYYVKLQSVEPLHNRGYTVFNQQVFQVCIKDTRSALLRVINLERQGEHIDQDLVKGVIDIFIDLGLGSPNLYNAEFEEAFLPATSDYFVRQASGWLSEDSFPEYLRKAEVALNAEEQRVTNYLHRSTQMKLKHVVIQALLAQPQSQLLEKETGVVYLLDNDKREDLARMHRMFSLVDNGLNPISHAFRQYVTDRGSKIVDERVEQAKTVASKSEALSDPTFIQTLLDLHDRFKGIVQECFSQDSLFQKSLKEAFEVFVNRDIGK
;
A
#
# COMPACT_ATOMS: atom_id res chain seq x y z
N ASP A 1 0.95 1.59 -52.18
CA ASP A 1 1.54 2.48 -51.14
C ASP A 1 2.60 3.46 -51.64
N ARG A 2 3.66 3.07 -52.36
CA ARG A 2 4.78 4.01 -52.63
C ARG A 2 4.49 5.19 -53.58
N TYR A 3 3.64 5.01 -54.58
CA TYR A 3 3.43 6.02 -55.63
C TYR A 3 1.99 6.55 -55.64
N TYR A 4 1.00 5.70 -55.90
CA TYR A 4 -0.42 6.10 -55.99
C TYR A 4 -0.95 6.77 -54.72
N VAL A 5 -0.69 6.18 -53.55
CA VAL A 5 -1.18 6.66 -52.24
C VAL A 5 -0.61 8.05 -51.91
N LYS A 6 0.69 8.26 -52.16
CA LYS A 6 1.34 9.57 -51.96
C LYS A 6 0.86 10.62 -52.96
N LEU A 7 0.62 10.21 -54.21
CA LEU A 7 0.22 11.15 -55.28
C LEU A 7 -1.24 11.61 -55.11
N GLN A 8 -2.09 10.75 -54.58
CA GLN A 8 -3.53 10.98 -54.42
C GLN A 8 -3.92 11.37 -52.98
N SER A 9 -2.96 11.48 -52.06
CA SER A 9 -3.18 11.75 -50.64
C SER A 9 -4.24 10.84 -49.99
N VAL A 10 -4.31 9.59 -50.45
CA VAL A 10 -5.22 8.57 -49.90
C VAL A 10 -4.54 7.77 -48.80
N GLU A 11 -5.33 7.06 -48.01
CA GLU A 11 -4.82 6.27 -46.89
C GLU A 11 -3.98 5.05 -47.37
N PRO A 12 -2.84 4.72 -46.72
CA PRO A 12 -2.07 3.52 -47.03
C PRO A 12 -2.89 2.22 -46.88
N LEU A 13 -2.56 1.19 -47.67
CA LEU A 13 -3.31 -0.07 -47.66
C LEU A 13 -3.34 -0.73 -46.28
N HIS A 14 -2.24 -0.66 -45.52
CA HIS A 14 -2.17 -1.22 -44.16
C HIS A 14 -3.18 -0.55 -43.20
N ASN A 15 -3.26 0.79 -43.20
CA ASN A 15 -4.24 1.53 -42.41
C ASN A 15 -5.67 1.23 -42.85
N ARG A 16 -5.91 1.13 -44.16
CA ARG A 16 -7.22 0.74 -44.68
C ARG A 16 -7.63 -0.66 -44.19
N GLY A 17 -6.66 -1.59 -44.09
CA GLY A 17 -6.85 -2.92 -43.52
C GLY A 17 -7.33 -2.87 -42.06
N TYR A 18 -6.65 -2.08 -41.21
CA TYR A 18 -7.06 -1.86 -39.82
C TYR A 18 -8.46 -1.24 -39.73
N THR A 19 -8.78 -0.27 -40.58
CA THR A 19 -10.12 0.35 -40.63
C THR A 19 -11.20 -0.67 -40.98
N VAL A 20 -10.97 -1.54 -41.96
CA VAL A 20 -11.92 -2.63 -42.29
C VAL A 20 -12.08 -3.58 -41.12
N PHE A 21 -10.97 -4.05 -40.54
CA PHE A 21 -11.01 -5.00 -39.42
C PHE A 21 -11.73 -4.42 -38.21
N ASN A 22 -11.45 -3.15 -37.88
CA ASN A 22 -12.12 -2.45 -36.79
C ASN A 22 -13.64 -2.45 -37.00
N GLN A 23 -14.10 -2.02 -38.18
CA GLN A 23 -15.52 -1.89 -38.49
C GLN A 23 -16.26 -3.23 -38.58
N GLN A 24 -15.64 -4.24 -39.19
CA GLN A 24 -16.32 -5.50 -39.52
C GLN A 24 -16.16 -6.58 -38.45
N VAL A 25 -15.09 -6.52 -37.65
CA VAL A 25 -14.76 -7.57 -36.67
C VAL A 25 -14.72 -7.00 -35.26
N PHE A 26 -13.81 -6.05 -35.00
CA PHE A 26 -13.54 -5.58 -33.64
C PHE A 26 -14.79 -4.99 -32.97
N GLN A 27 -15.50 -4.07 -33.63
CA GLN A 27 -16.70 -3.45 -33.09
C GLN A 27 -17.83 -4.44 -32.77
N VAL A 28 -17.85 -5.60 -33.44
CA VAL A 28 -18.86 -6.65 -33.23
C VAL A 28 -18.53 -7.47 -31.98
N CYS A 29 -17.25 -7.80 -31.76
CA CYS A 29 -16.84 -8.72 -30.68
C CYS A 29 -16.22 -8.03 -29.45
N ILE A 30 -15.98 -6.71 -29.49
CA ILE A 30 -15.22 -6.01 -28.45
C ILE A 30 -15.79 -6.18 -27.05
N LYS A 31 -17.12 -6.15 -26.91
CA LYS A 31 -17.78 -6.30 -25.61
C LYS A 31 -17.52 -7.68 -25.00
N ASP A 32 -17.68 -8.74 -25.81
CA ASP A 32 -17.47 -10.12 -25.38
C ASP A 32 -15.98 -10.39 -25.12
N THR A 33 -15.10 -9.89 -25.99
CA THR A 33 -13.63 -9.96 -25.83
C THR A 33 -13.20 -9.30 -24.54
N ARG A 34 -13.70 -8.09 -24.24
CA ARG A 34 -13.42 -7.39 -22.98
C ARG A 34 -13.89 -8.18 -21.77
N SER A 35 -15.13 -8.65 -21.78
CA SER A 35 -15.67 -9.47 -20.68
C SER A 35 -14.85 -10.75 -20.48
N ALA A 36 -14.40 -11.39 -21.57
CA ALA A 36 -13.52 -12.54 -21.51
C ALA A 36 -12.14 -12.20 -20.93
N LEU A 37 -11.51 -11.10 -21.35
CA LEU A 37 -10.23 -10.64 -20.80
C LEU A 37 -10.31 -10.39 -19.30
N LEU A 38 -11.32 -9.63 -18.85
CA LEU A 38 -11.53 -9.35 -17.43
C LEU A 38 -11.72 -10.64 -16.62
N ARG A 39 -12.46 -11.60 -17.17
CA ARG A 39 -12.65 -12.92 -16.55
C ARG A 39 -11.34 -13.70 -16.44
N VAL A 40 -10.57 -13.78 -17.52
CA VAL A 40 -9.28 -14.51 -17.56
C VAL A 40 -8.29 -13.91 -16.57
N ILE A 41 -8.20 -12.57 -16.49
CA ILE A 41 -7.35 -11.89 -15.51
C ILE A 41 -7.79 -12.23 -14.08
N ASN A 42 -9.10 -12.28 -13.81
CA ASN A 42 -9.59 -12.66 -12.48
C ASN A 42 -9.34 -14.13 -12.14
N LEU A 43 -9.35 -15.04 -13.11
CA LEU A 43 -8.95 -16.44 -12.91
C LEU A 43 -7.46 -16.52 -12.53
N GLU A 44 -6.60 -15.77 -13.23
CA GLU A 44 -5.17 -15.69 -12.88
C GLU A 44 -4.95 -15.15 -11.46
N ARG A 45 -5.71 -14.12 -11.05
CA ARG A 45 -5.67 -13.60 -9.67
C ARG A 45 -6.08 -14.64 -8.62
N GLN A 46 -6.90 -15.63 -9.00
CA GLN A 46 -7.32 -16.73 -8.15
C GLN A 46 -6.33 -17.90 -8.15
N GLY A 47 -5.22 -17.79 -8.90
CA GLY A 47 -4.17 -18.80 -8.98
C GLY A 47 -4.29 -19.76 -10.16
N GLU A 48 -5.25 -19.53 -11.07
CA GLU A 48 -5.39 -20.34 -12.28
C GLU A 48 -4.28 -20.01 -13.29
N HIS A 49 -3.77 -21.02 -13.98
CA HIS A 49 -2.84 -20.81 -15.08
C HIS A 49 -3.60 -20.32 -16.32
N ILE A 50 -3.17 -19.18 -16.85
CA ILE A 50 -3.72 -18.60 -18.07
C ILE A 50 -2.67 -18.56 -19.18
N ASP A 51 -3.14 -18.51 -20.43
CA ASP A 51 -2.30 -18.25 -21.58
C ASP A 51 -1.99 -16.74 -21.67
N GLN A 52 -0.88 -16.32 -21.06
CA GLN A 52 -0.46 -14.93 -21.02
C GLN A 52 -0.09 -14.40 -22.42
N ASP A 53 0.42 -15.25 -23.31
CA ASP A 53 0.75 -14.87 -24.69
C ASP A 53 -0.52 -14.59 -25.50
N LEU A 54 -1.58 -15.38 -25.28
CA LEU A 54 -2.89 -15.11 -25.87
C LEU A 54 -3.46 -13.78 -25.37
N VAL A 55 -3.41 -13.52 -24.05
CA VAL A 55 -3.89 -12.25 -23.50
C VAL A 55 -3.10 -11.08 -24.09
N LYS A 56 -1.77 -11.19 -24.15
CA LYS A 56 -0.91 -10.18 -24.76
C LYS A 56 -1.25 -9.94 -26.23
N GLY A 57 -1.40 -11.00 -27.01
CA GLY A 57 -1.76 -10.88 -28.42
C GLY A 57 -3.11 -10.18 -28.63
N VAL A 58 -4.08 -10.42 -27.74
CA VAL A 58 -5.35 -9.70 -27.76
C VAL A 58 -5.15 -8.22 -27.39
N ILE A 59 -4.32 -7.90 -26.39
CA ILE A 59 -4.01 -6.52 -26.00
C ILE A 59 -3.29 -5.76 -27.13
N ASP A 60 -2.36 -6.42 -27.82
CA ASP A 60 -1.63 -5.84 -28.97
C ASP A 60 -2.58 -5.44 -30.11
N ILE A 61 -3.68 -6.18 -30.34
CA ILE A 61 -4.72 -5.80 -31.32
C ILE A 61 -5.31 -4.42 -30.99
N PHE A 62 -5.53 -4.08 -29.72
CA PHE A 62 -6.06 -2.75 -29.35
C PHE A 62 -5.06 -1.64 -29.70
N ILE A 63 -3.76 -1.92 -29.55
CA ILE A 63 -2.68 -0.97 -29.82
C ILE A 63 -2.49 -0.79 -31.33
N ASP A 64 -2.49 -1.89 -32.07
CA ASP A 64 -2.33 -1.91 -33.52
C ASP A 64 -3.50 -1.21 -34.23
N LEU A 65 -4.75 -1.45 -33.78
CA LEU A 65 -5.93 -0.73 -34.28
C LEU A 65 -5.94 0.75 -33.89
N GLY A 66 -5.27 1.10 -32.79
CA GLY A 66 -4.99 2.47 -32.40
C GLY A 66 -3.84 3.11 -33.20
N LEU A 67 -3.28 2.43 -34.20
CA LEU A 67 -2.10 2.85 -34.97
C LEU A 67 -0.90 3.17 -34.06
N GLY A 68 -0.70 2.35 -33.03
CA GLY A 68 0.35 2.52 -32.02
C GLY A 68 0.01 3.51 -30.90
N SER A 69 -1.17 4.14 -30.95
CA SER A 69 -1.68 4.97 -29.85
C SER A 69 -2.45 4.11 -28.84
N PRO A 70 -2.28 4.32 -27.52
CA PRO A 70 -3.03 3.58 -26.51
C PRO A 70 -4.47 4.05 -26.35
N ASN A 71 -4.95 5.00 -27.15
CA ASN A 71 -6.30 5.59 -26.99
C ASN A 71 -7.41 4.55 -27.08
N LEU A 72 -7.34 3.64 -28.07
CA LEU A 72 -8.35 2.59 -28.23
C LEU A 72 -8.28 1.58 -27.08
N TYR A 73 -7.07 1.18 -26.68
CA TYR A 73 -6.85 0.34 -25.49
C TYR A 73 -7.43 0.99 -24.22
N ASN A 74 -7.20 2.29 -24.02
CA ASN A 74 -7.67 3.00 -22.85
C ASN A 74 -9.21 3.03 -22.81
N ALA A 75 -9.84 3.46 -23.91
CA ALA A 75 -11.29 3.61 -23.99
C ALA A 75 -12.03 2.27 -23.96
N GLU A 76 -11.53 1.27 -24.70
CA GLU A 76 -12.26 0.02 -24.84
C GLU A 76 -11.95 -0.98 -23.73
N PHE A 77 -10.73 -0.99 -23.16
CA PHE A 77 -10.33 -1.95 -22.14
C PHE A 77 -10.03 -1.31 -20.79
N GLU A 78 -9.11 -0.35 -20.71
CA GLU A 78 -8.61 0.19 -19.42
C GLU A 78 -9.72 0.82 -18.57
N GLU A 79 -10.63 1.57 -19.19
CA GLU A 79 -11.78 2.20 -18.54
C GLU A 79 -12.72 1.20 -17.86
N ALA A 80 -12.81 -0.04 -18.36
CA ALA A 80 -13.56 -1.12 -17.73
C ALA A 80 -12.70 -1.95 -16.76
N PHE A 81 -11.42 -2.11 -17.07
CA PHE A 81 -10.48 -2.93 -16.30
C PHE A 81 -10.17 -2.34 -14.93
N LEU A 82 -9.97 -1.02 -14.84
CA LEU A 82 -9.61 -0.38 -13.57
C LEU A 82 -10.75 -0.49 -12.53
N PRO A 83 -12.03 -0.14 -12.84
CA PRO A 83 -13.13 -0.34 -11.90
C PRO A 83 -13.32 -1.82 -11.52
N ALA A 84 -13.27 -2.74 -12.50
CA ALA A 84 -13.42 -4.17 -12.22
C ALA A 84 -12.31 -4.70 -11.29
N THR A 85 -11.10 -4.16 -11.40
CA THR A 85 -9.98 -4.48 -10.50
C THR A 85 -10.19 -3.88 -9.11
N SER A 86 -10.69 -2.65 -9.03
CA SER A 86 -11.09 -2.04 -7.75
C SER A 86 -12.10 -2.92 -7.03
N ASP A 87 -13.19 -3.32 -7.71
CA ASP A 87 -14.25 -4.15 -7.13
C ASP A 87 -13.76 -5.54 -6.72
N TYR A 88 -12.78 -6.09 -7.45
CA TYR A 88 -12.11 -7.33 -7.06
C TYR A 88 -11.36 -7.15 -5.73
N PHE A 89 -10.50 -6.14 -5.63
CA PHE A 89 -9.67 -5.95 -4.44
C PHE A 89 -10.44 -5.42 -3.24
N VAL A 90 -11.53 -4.65 -3.42
CA VAL A 90 -12.42 -4.28 -2.32
C VAL A 90 -13.06 -5.52 -1.68
N ARG A 91 -13.49 -6.48 -2.50
CA ARG A 91 -14.05 -7.76 -2.02
C ARG A 91 -12.98 -8.62 -1.34
N GLN A 92 -11.79 -8.72 -1.93
CA GLN A 92 -10.66 -9.44 -1.31
C GLN A 92 -10.26 -8.82 0.03
N ALA A 93 -10.10 -7.50 0.07
CA ALA A 93 -9.79 -6.75 1.28
C ALA A 93 -10.82 -7.01 2.38
N SER A 94 -12.12 -7.01 2.05
CA SER A 94 -13.17 -7.31 3.02
C SER A 94 -13.05 -8.71 3.60
N GLY A 95 -12.75 -9.72 2.77
CA GLY A 95 -12.52 -11.09 3.21
C GLY A 95 -11.30 -11.21 4.14
N TRP A 96 -10.15 -10.70 3.69
CA TRP A 96 -8.90 -10.71 4.48
C TRP A 96 -9.05 -9.91 5.78
N LEU A 97 -9.80 -8.81 5.76
CA LEU A 97 -10.06 -8.02 6.96
C LEU A 97 -10.87 -8.80 8.00
N SER A 98 -11.74 -9.72 7.58
CA SER A 98 -12.49 -10.57 8.50
C SER A 98 -11.69 -11.77 9.01
N GLU A 99 -10.82 -12.34 8.18
CA GLU A 99 -10.20 -13.64 8.45
C GLU A 99 -8.76 -13.54 8.97
N ASP A 100 -8.00 -12.54 8.50
CA ASP A 100 -6.55 -12.48 8.72
C ASP A 100 -6.16 -11.59 9.91
N SER A 101 -4.97 -11.82 10.46
CA SER A 101 -4.31 -10.83 11.32
C SER A 101 -3.82 -9.63 10.52
N PHE A 102 -3.52 -8.52 11.19
CA PHE A 102 -2.97 -7.32 10.54
C PHE A 102 -1.67 -7.59 9.76
N PRO A 103 -0.66 -8.32 10.31
CA PRO A 103 0.53 -8.67 9.55
C PRO A 103 0.26 -9.54 8.31
N GLU A 104 -0.61 -10.54 8.44
CA GLU A 104 -0.93 -11.46 7.35
C GLU A 104 -1.69 -10.74 6.23
N TYR A 105 -2.60 -9.84 6.60
CA TYR A 105 -3.27 -8.95 5.65
C TYR A 105 -2.26 -8.15 4.84
N LEU A 106 -1.32 -7.47 5.50
CA LEU A 106 -0.32 -6.63 4.82
C LEU A 106 0.60 -7.46 3.92
N ARG A 107 0.94 -8.69 4.33
CA ARG A 107 1.71 -9.62 3.50
C ARG A 107 0.96 -9.99 2.22
N LYS A 108 -0.34 -10.35 2.32
CA LYS A 108 -1.18 -10.64 1.16
C LYS A 108 -1.36 -9.41 0.26
N ALA A 109 -1.56 -8.23 0.84
CA ALA A 109 -1.69 -6.98 0.10
C ALA A 109 -0.42 -6.63 -0.67
N GLU A 110 0.76 -6.81 -0.07
CA GLU A 110 2.05 -6.61 -0.73
C GLU A 110 2.25 -7.58 -1.91
N VAL A 111 1.96 -8.87 -1.70
CA VAL A 111 2.03 -9.88 -2.78
C VAL A 111 1.07 -9.53 -3.92
N ALA A 112 -0.16 -9.14 -3.60
CA ALA A 112 -1.16 -8.74 -4.59
C ALA A 112 -0.70 -7.51 -5.40
N LEU A 113 -0.16 -6.49 -4.73
CA LEU A 113 0.34 -5.29 -5.41
C LEU A 113 1.49 -5.61 -6.37
N ASN A 114 2.44 -6.46 -5.95
CA ASN A 114 3.54 -6.90 -6.80
C ASN A 114 3.05 -7.74 -7.98
N ALA A 115 2.04 -8.59 -7.77
CA ALA A 115 1.44 -9.39 -8.84
C ALA A 115 0.76 -8.52 -9.90
N GLU A 116 0.08 -7.43 -9.52
CA GLU A 116 -0.49 -6.47 -10.47
C GLU A 116 0.57 -5.68 -11.25
N GLU A 117 1.72 -5.38 -10.63
CA GLU A 117 2.84 -4.74 -11.34
C GLU A 117 3.48 -5.69 -12.38
N GLN A 118 3.67 -6.96 -12.01
CA GLN A 118 4.14 -7.98 -12.95
C GLN A 118 3.15 -8.21 -14.08
N ARG A 119 1.84 -8.19 -13.79
CA ARG A 119 0.79 -8.30 -14.80
C ARG A 119 0.91 -7.24 -15.88
N VAL A 120 1.18 -5.99 -15.49
CA VAL A 120 1.38 -4.92 -16.46
C VAL A 120 2.62 -5.17 -17.30
N THR A 121 3.70 -5.62 -16.68
CA THR A 121 4.96 -5.91 -17.38
C THR A 121 4.81 -7.05 -18.38
N ASN A 122 4.01 -8.07 -18.05
CA ASN A 122 3.88 -9.27 -18.88
C ASN A 122 3.02 -9.04 -20.11
N TYR A 123 1.84 -8.41 -19.96
CA TYR A 123 0.85 -8.39 -21.04
C TYR A 123 -0.08 -7.16 -21.11
N LEU A 124 0.00 -6.18 -20.20
CA LEU A 124 -0.79 -4.95 -20.34
C LEU A 124 0.05 -3.81 -20.91
N HIS A 125 -0.61 -2.76 -21.40
CA HIS A 125 0.12 -1.58 -21.86
C HIS A 125 0.67 -0.77 -20.68
N ARG A 126 1.92 -0.29 -20.80
CA ARG A 126 2.63 0.46 -19.75
C ARG A 126 1.89 1.70 -19.21
N SER A 127 0.99 2.29 -20.01
CA SER A 127 0.18 3.44 -19.57
C SER A 127 -0.73 3.12 -18.38
N THR A 128 -1.00 1.84 -18.15
CA THR A 128 -1.86 1.35 -17.08
C THR A 128 -1.14 1.24 -15.74
N GLN A 129 0.20 1.15 -15.71
CA GLN A 129 0.97 0.82 -14.51
C GLN A 129 0.64 1.73 -13.32
N MET A 130 0.73 3.05 -13.50
CA MET A 130 0.48 4.00 -12.43
C MET A 130 -0.98 4.02 -11.96
N LYS A 131 -1.92 3.90 -12.90
CA LYS A 131 -3.37 3.93 -12.62
C LYS A 131 -3.81 2.67 -11.88
N LEU A 132 -3.33 1.51 -12.32
CA LEU A 132 -3.59 0.22 -11.69
C LEU A 132 -3.00 0.19 -10.28
N LYS A 133 -1.73 0.60 -10.12
CA LYS A 133 -1.08 0.69 -8.81
C LYS A 133 -1.90 1.56 -7.86
N HIS A 134 -2.37 2.73 -8.31
CA HIS A 134 -3.22 3.60 -7.50
C HIS A 134 -4.53 2.92 -7.09
N VAL A 135 -5.25 2.30 -8.03
CA VAL A 135 -6.51 1.59 -7.74
C VAL A 135 -6.33 0.48 -6.70
N VAL A 136 -5.26 -0.30 -6.84
CA VAL A 136 -4.98 -1.42 -5.92
C VAL A 136 -4.62 -0.91 -4.53
N ILE A 137 -3.78 0.13 -4.43
CA ILE A 137 -3.45 0.80 -3.16
C ILE A 137 -4.71 1.37 -2.49
N GLN A 138 -5.59 2.02 -3.26
CA GLN A 138 -6.83 2.58 -2.73
C GLN A 138 -7.72 1.49 -2.14
N ALA A 139 -7.94 0.39 -2.88
CA ALA A 139 -8.79 -0.70 -2.44
C ALA A 139 -8.22 -1.52 -1.27
N LEU A 140 -6.91 -1.79 -1.26
CA LEU A 140 -6.26 -2.66 -0.27
C LEU A 140 -5.75 -1.92 0.97
N LEU A 141 -5.47 -0.62 0.88
CA LEU A 141 -4.80 0.09 1.99
C LEU A 141 -5.58 1.32 2.42
N ALA A 142 -5.91 2.22 1.50
CA ALA A 142 -6.49 3.51 1.86
C ALA A 142 -7.92 3.36 2.42
N GLN A 143 -8.79 2.63 1.72
CA GLN A 143 -10.18 2.41 2.15
C GLN A 143 -10.30 1.63 3.48
N PRO A 144 -9.63 0.48 3.67
CA PRO A 144 -9.75 -0.29 4.92
C PRO A 144 -8.83 0.20 6.05
N GLN A 145 -8.09 1.31 5.87
CA GLN A 145 -7.03 1.73 6.79
C GLN A 145 -7.48 1.78 8.26
N SER A 146 -8.56 2.50 8.56
CA SER A 146 -9.03 2.67 9.93
C SER A 146 -9.34 1.32 10.58
N GLN A 147 -10.03 0.44 9.86
CA GLN A 147 -10.40 -0.89 10.35
C GLN A 147 -9.16 -1.78 10.55
N LEU A 148 -8.14 -1.66 9.70
CA LEU A 148 -6.87 -2.36 9.85
C LEU A 148 -6.14 -1.91 11.12
N LEU A 149 -6.08 -0.60 11.37
CA LEU A 149 -5.40 -0.05 12.55
C LEU A 149 -6.13 -0.36 13.86
N GLU A 150 -7.44 -0.59 13.82
CA GLU A 150 -8.27 -0.99 14.95
C GLU A 150 -8.14 -2.49 15.32
N LYS A 151 -7.47 -3.32 14.49
CA LYS A 151 -7.29 -4.74 14.81
C LYS A 151 -6.42 -4.91 16.06
N GLU A 152 -6.75 -5.92 16.87
CA GLU A 152 -5.99 -6.27 18.07
C GLU A 152 -4.51 -6.55 17.77
N THR A 153 -4.22 -7.11 16.58
CA THR A 153 -2.86 -7.38 16.09
C THR A 153 -2.18 -6.18 15.41
N GLY A 154 -2.73 -4.97 15.57
CA GLY A 154 -2.27 -3.74 14.92
C GLY A 154 -1.00 -3.15 15.52
N VAL A 155 -0.82 -1.84 15.39
CA VAL A 155 0.43 -1.12 15.72
C VAL A 155 0.93 -1.43 17.14
N VAL A 156 0.05 -1.36 18.14
CA VAL A 156 0.39 -1.59 19.55
C VAL A 156 0.90 -3.02 19.76
N TYR A 157 0.21 -4.02 19.22
CA TYR A 157 0.64 -5.42 19.30
C TYR A 157 2.01 -5.66 18.67
N LEU A 158 2.29 -5.05 17.51
CA LEU A 158 3.59 -5.18 16.86
C LEU A 158 4.72 -4.56 17.69
N LEU A 159 4.44 -3.42 18.35
CA LEU A 159 5.39 -2.75 19.24
C LEU A 159 5.61 -3.55 20.54
N ASP A 160 4.54 -4.09 21.14
CA ASP A 160 4.62 -4.93 22.33
C ASP A 160 5.50 -6.16 22.11
N ASN A 161 5.36 -6.79 20.94
CA ASN A 161 6.03 -8.06 20.59
C ASN A 161 7.32 -7.89 19.77
N ASP A 162 7.82 -6.66 19.62
CA ASP A 162 9.02 -6.30 18.84
C ASP A 162 9.05 -6.92 17.42
N LYS A 163 7.90 -6.92 16.74
CA LYS A 163 7.72 -7.49 15.39
C LYS A 163 8.30 -6.57 14.31
N ARG A 164 9.63 -6.44 14.26
CA ARG A 164 10.33 -5.44 13.44
C ARG A 164 10.07 -5.54 11.95
N GLU A 165 10.04 -6.74 11.39
CA GLU A 165 9.75 -6.93 9.97
C GLU A 165 8.34 -6.46 9.60
N ASP A 166 7.35 -6.78 10.44
CA ASP A 166 5.96 -6.39 10.21
C ASP A 166 5.76 -4.87 10.41
N LEU A 167 6.49 -4.26 11.36
CA LEU A 167 6.55 -2.79 11.50
C LEU A 167 7.14 -2.13 10.25
N ALA A 168 8.21 -2.70 9.70
CA ALA A 168 8.83 -2.19 8.47
C ALA A 168 7.92 -2.36 7.25
N ARG A 169 7.23 -3.50 7.13
CA ARG A 169 6.23 -3.73 6.08
C ARG A 169 5.07 -2.75 6.21
N MET A 170 4.56 -2.54 7.41
CA MET A 170 3.50 -1.56 7.68
C MET A 170 3.92 -0.15 7.23
N HIS A 171 5.10 0.32 7.62
CA HIS A 171 5.60 1.63 7.20
C HIS A 171 5.74 1.73 5.67
N ARG A 172 6.39 0.74 5.03
CA ARG A 172 6.50 0.68 3.56
C ARG A 172 5.14 0.73 2.88
N MET A 173 4.20 -0.12 3.30
CA MET A 173 2.88 -0.21 2.67
C MET A 173 2.07 1.09 2.84
N PHE A 174 1.99 1.64 4.05
CA PHE A 174 1.20 2.86 4.28
C PHE A 174 1.88 4.15 3.83
N SER A 175 3.19 4.13 3.53
CA SER A 175 3.85 5.23 2.81
C SER A 175 3.35 5.39 1.36
N LEU A 176 2.72 4.36 0.79
CA LEU A 176 2.11 4.41 -0.53
C LEU A 176 0.76 5.13 -0.55
N VAL A 177 0.17 5.38 0.63
CA VAL A 177 -1.11 6.05 0.80
C VAL A 177 -0.87 7.50 1.23
N ASP A 178 -1.55 8.44 0.59
CA ASP A 178 -1.48 9.85 0.97
C ASP A 178 -1.90 10.04 2.42
N ASN A 179 -1.00 10.61 3.23
CA ASN A 179 -1.17 10.77 4.69
C ASN A 179 -1.39 9.45 5.46
N GLY A 180 -1.11 8.29 4.86
CA GLY A 180 -1.33 6.98 5.47
C GLY A 180 -0.49 6.75 6.74
N LEU A 181 0.66 7.39 6.86
CA LEU A 181 1.53 7.26 8.03
C LEU A 181 1.07 8.11 9.24
N ASN A 182 0.25 9.13 9.05
CA ASN A 182 -0.19 10.02 10.13
C ASN A 182 -0.91 9.28 11.28
N PRO A 183 -1.94 8.45 11.04
CA PRO A 183 -2.61 7.73 12.13
C PRO A 183 -1.67 6.72 12.82
N ILE A 184 -0.76 6.10 12.07
CA ILE A 184 0.23 5.15 12.60
C ILE A 184 1.22 5.87 13.50
N SER A 185 1.71 7.02 13.07
CA SER A 185 2.63 7.84 13.85
C SER A 185 1.98 8.38 15.12
N HIS A 186 0.69 8.71 15.06
CA HIS A 186 -0.08 9.07 16.25
C HIS A 186 -0.18 7.90 17.23
N ALA A 187 -0.54 6.71 16.75
CA ALA A 187 -0.61 5.50 17.57
C ALA A 187 0.76 5.15 18.20
N PHE A 188 1.84 5.27 17.42
CA PHE A 188 3.21 5.11 17.91
C PHE A 188 3.54 6.12 19.02
N ARG A 189 3.26 7.42 18.80
CA ARG A 189 3.48 8.47 19.82
C ARG A 189 2.73 8.14 21.11
N GLN A 190 1.44 7.82 21.01
CA GLN A 190 0.61 7.50 22.16
C GLN A 190 1.15 6.29 22.92
N TYR A 191 1.52 5.22 22.21
CA TYR A 191 2.09 4.03 22.82
C TYR A 191 3.38 4.33 23.60
N VAL A 192 4.30 5.12 23.02
CA VAL A 192 5.54 5.52 23.69
C VAL A 192 5.24 6.40 24.91
N THR A 193 4.31 7.35 24.78
CA THR A 193 3.88 8.22 25.89
C THR A 193 3.29 7.42 27.05
N ASP A 194 2.46 6.41 26.77
CA ASP A 194 1.82 5.58 27.80
C ASP A 194 2.86 4.71 28.52
N ARG A 195 3.83 4.15 27.78
CA ARG A 195 4.95 3.38 28.35
C ARG A 195 5.85 4.26 29.22
N GLY A 196 6.23 5.44 28.74
CA GLY A 196 7.04 6.41 29.50
C GLY A 196 6.31 6.92 30.75
N SER A 197 5.01 7.23 30.62
CA SER A 197 4.18 7.68 31.74
C SER A 197 4.09 6.63 32.85
N LYS A 198 3.93 5.35 32.51
CA LYS A 198 3.92 4.26 33.52
C LYS A 198 5.22 4.22 34.32
N ILE A 199 6.37 4.37 33.68
CA ILE A 199 7.68 4.41 34.36
C ILE A 199 7.76 5.60 35.31
N VAL A 200 7.28 6.77 34.88
CA VAL A 200 7.24 7.98 35.73
C VAL A 200 6.27 7.80 36.90
N ASP A 201 5.08 7.25 36.65
CA ASP A 201 4.05 7.04 37.68
C ASP A 201 4.51 6.02 38.74
N GLU A 202 5.14 4.91 38.33
CA GLU A 202 5.78 3.94 39.24
C GLU A 202 6.85 4.61 40.10
N ARG A 203 7.64 5.53 39.52
CA ARG A 203 8.66 6.27 40.25
C ARG A 203 8.06 7.23 41.27
N VAL A 204 7.00 7.95 40.90
CA VAL A 204 6.28 8.86 41.80
C VAL A 204 5.69 8.10 42.99
N GLU A 205 5.14 6.91 42.78
CA GLU A 205 4.63 6.06 43.88
C GLU A 205 5.76 5.56 44.79
N GLN A 206 6.90 5.12 44.24
CA GLN A 206 8.07 4.75 45.05
C GLN A 206 8.58 5.92 45.88
N ALA A 207 8.62 7.14 45.32
CA ALA A 207 9.07 8.34 46.01
C ALA A 207 8.16 8.73 47.19
N LYS A 208 6.87 8.36 47.19
CA LYS A 208 5.96 8.56 48.35
C LYS A 208 6.34 7.69 49.56
N THR A 209 7.05 6.59 49.34
CA THR A 209 7.45 5.65 50.39
C THR A 209 8.86 5.90 50.96
N VAL A 210 9.67 6.75 50.30
CA VAL A 210 11.05 7.07 50.71
C VAL A 210 11.11 8.47 51.33
N ALA A 211 11.69 8.61 52.52
CA ALA A 211 11.65 9.83 53.35
C ALA A 211 12.46 11.04 52.81
N SER A 212 13.21 10.88 51.72
CA SER A 212 14.15 11.89 51.19
C SER A 212 13.83 12.28 49.74
N LYS A 213 13.33 13.50 49.54
CA LYS A 213 13.03 14.11 48.22
C LYS A 213 14.25 14.20 47.28
N SER A 214 15.46 14.17 47.82
CA SER A 214 16.71 14.35 47.04
C SER A 214 17.20 13.06 46.37
N GLU A 215 16.87 11.89 46.91
CA GLU A 215 17.22 10.58 46.31
C GLU A 215 16.21 10.17 45.23
N ALA A 216 15.02 10.79 45.21
CA ALA A 216 13.95 10.50 44.26
C ALA A 216 14.33 10.80 42.80
N LEU A 217 15.05 11.91 42.55
CA LEU A 217 15.36 12.45 41.22
C LEU A 217 16.73 12.02 40.67
N SER A 218 17.64 11.51 41.51
CA SER A 218 18.98 11.04 41.12
C SER A 218 19.10 9.52 41.16
N ASP A 219 18.00 8.81 40.94
CA ASP A 219 17.99 7.35 40.90
C ASP A 219 18.57 6.86 39.56
N PRO A 220 19.76 6.24 39.57
CA PRO A 220 20.38 5.77 38.35
C PRO A 220 19.53 4.72 37.62
N THR A 221 18.71 3.95 38.35
CA THR A 221 17.87 2.90 37.76
C THR A 221 16.69 3.49 36.98
N PHE A 222 16.09 4.57 37.48
CA PHE A 222 15.05 5.31 36.76
C PHE A 222 15.60 5.93 35.47
N ILE A 223 16.75 6.61 35.56
CA ILE A 223 17.42 7.21 34.40
C ILE A 223 17.77 6.13 33.36
N GLN A 224 18.34 5.01 33.81
CA GLN A 224 18.68 3.90 32.91
C GLN A 224 17.44 3.34 32.21
N THR A 225 16.33 3.15 32.93
CA THR A 225 15.07 2.65 32.35
C THR A 225 14.53 3.58 31.26
N LEU A 226 14.64 4.90 31.45
CA LEU A 226 14.25 5.88 30.42
C LEU A 226 15.19 5.89 29.21
N LEU A 227 16.50 5.73 29.43
CA LEU A 227 17.49 5.62 28.35
C LEU A 227 17.25 4.35 27.52
N ASP A 228 17.00 3.21 28.17
CA ASP A 228 16.71 1.95 27.50
C ASP A 228 15.41 2.04 26.69
N LEU A 229 14.39 2.72 27.21
CA LEU A 229 13.14 3.00 26.49
C LEU A 229 13.40 3.84 25.23
N HIS A 230 14.21 4.90 25.37
CA HIS A 230 14.56 5.78 24.27
C HIS A 230 15.33 5.03 23.19
N ASP A 231 16.36 4.29 23.58
CA ASP A 231 17.21 3.55 22.65
C ASP A 231 16.44 2.46 21.92
N ARG A 232 15.52 1.77 22.61
CA ARG A 232 14.61 0.81 21.96
C ARG A 232 13.79 1.47 20.84
N PHE A 233 13.05 2.54 21.14
CA PHE A 233 12.17 3.17 20.15
C PHE A 233 12.92 3.95 19.08
N LYS A 234 14.09 4.50 19.42
CA LYS A 234 15.01 5.06 18.44
C LYS A 234 15.50 3.99 17.46
N GLY A 235 15.85 2.80 17.95
CA GLY A 235 16.18 1.65 17.11
C GLY A 235 15.03 1.28 16.16
N ILE A 236 13.80 1.21 16.68
CA ILE A 236 12.60 0.95 15.85
C ILE A 236 12.42 2.03 14.76
N VAL A 237 12.57 3.31 15.09
CA VAL A 237 12.43 4.40 14.10
C VAL A 237 13.54 4.33 13.04
N GLN A 238 14.76 3.96 13.43
CA GLN A 238 15.89 3.86 12.51
C GLN A 238 15.76 2.64 11.57
N GLU A 239 15.41 1.48 12.12
CA GLU A 239 15.43 0.21 11.39
C GLU A 239 14.11 -0.08 10.68
N CYS A 240 12.97 0.16 11.35
CA CYS A 240 11.65 -0.21 10.84
C CYS A 240 10.99 0.94 10.07
N PHE A 241 11.18 2.18 10.51
CA PHE A 241 10.51 3.35 9.91
C PHE A 241 11.45 4.16 9.00
N SER A 242 12.58 3.58 8.57
CA SER A 242 13.50 4.19 7.60
C SER A 242 13.94 5.63 7.96
N GLN A 243 14.08 5.93 9.26
CA GLN A 243 14.40 7.28 9.77
C GLN A 243 13.38 8.36 9.36
N ASP A 244 12.12 7.98 9.15
CA ASP A 244 11.05 8.89 8.78
C ASP A 244 10.89 10.02 9.80
N SER A 245 10.91 11.26 9.30
CA SER A 245 10.87 12.47 10.12
C SER A 245 9.59 12.60 10.94
N LEU A 246 8.47 12.03 10.46
CA LEU A 246 7.19 12.00 11.17
C LEU A 246 7.29 11.15 12.45
N PHE A 247 7.97 10.00 12.36
CA PHE A 247 8.18 9.10 13.49
C PHE A 247 9.28 9.60 14.44
N GLN A 248 10.33 10.25 13.92
CA GLN A 248 11.32 10.95 14.75
C GLN A 248 10.68 12.07 15.58
N LYS A 249 9.85 12.89 14.93
CA LYS A 249 9.09 13.94 15.61
C LYS A 249 8.15 13.34 16.67
N SER A 250 7.44 12.28 16.32
CA SER A 250 6.53 11.59 17.26
C SER A 250 7.26 11.02 18.47
N LEU A 251 8.45 10.43 18.27
CA LEU A 251 9.28 9.95 19.38
C LEU A 251 9.70 11.11 20.29
N LYS A 252 10.18 12.22 19.71
CA LYS A 252 10.58 13.40 20.46
C LYS A 252 9.41 13.97 21.29
N GLU A 253 8.27 14.18 20.66
CA GLU A 253 7.07 14.70 21.32
C GLU A 253 6.58 13.77 22.43
N ALA A 254 6.64 12.45 22.25
CA ALA A 254 6.28 11.50 23.29
C ALA A 254 7.15 11.67 24.55
N PHE A 255 8.47 11.75 24.37
CA PHE A 255 9.41 11.95 25.48
C PHE A 255 9.24 13.31 26.17
N GLU A 256 8.98 14.38 25.41
CA GLU A 256 8.67 15.69 25.99
C GLU A 256 7.44 15.66 26.90
N VAL A 257 6.44 14.81 26.62
CA VAL A 257 5.24 14.72 27.45
C VAL A 257 5.54 14.19 28.85
N PHE A 258 6.20 13.04 28.98
CA PHE A 258 6.38 12.41 30.29
C PHE A 258 7.64 12.85 31.04
N VAL A 259 8.71 13.27 30.34
CA VAL A 259 9.92 13.79 31.00
C VAL A 259 9.66 15.14 31.67
N ASN A 260 8.77 15.96 31.09
CA ASN A 260 8.39 17.25 31.67
C ASN A 260 7.26 17.16 32.71
N ARG A 261 6.75 15.96 33.03
CA ARG A 261 5.81 15.82 34.15
C ARG A 261 6.57 16.12 35.44
N ASP A 262 6.10 17.09 36.22
CA ASP A 262 6.66 17.42 37.52
C ASP A 262 6.71 16.15 38.40
N ILE A 263 7.92 15.60 38.61
CA ILE A 263 8.16 14.44 39.49
C ILE A 263 8.16 14.87 40.98
N GLY A 264 7.74 16.10 41.30
CA GLY A 264 7.60 16.55 42.68
C GLY A 264 7.18 18.01 42.88
N LYS A 265 6.00 18.20 43.50
CA LYS A 265 5.75 19.27 44.49
C LYS A 265 5.55 18.60 45.84
#